data_AF-A0A1G9G6J6-F1
#
_entry.id   AF-A0A1G9G6J6-F1
#
_cell.length_a   1.000
_cell.length_b   1.000
_cell.length_c   1.000
_cell.angle_alpha   90.00
_cell.angle_beta   90.00
_cell.angle_gamma   90.00
#
_symmetry.space_group_name_H-M   'P 1'
#
loop_
_entity.id
_entity.type
_entity.pdbx_description
1 polymer ?
#
loop_
_entity_poly.entity_id
_entity_poly.type
_entity_poly.pdbx_seq_one_letter_code
_entity_poly.pdbx_strand_id
1 'polypeptide(L)'
;MHAKGGAGPPPKGIKHGTPRGKGLSKPQRLTRVNNESAGSDAMLAPLFGRQPAWALPPPCCKVILVSIQTEAVKAYLLDLQDRICAALEAEDGGARFSEDAWTRPAGGGGRTRVIADGAVIEKGGVNFSHVFGAGLPPSASAHRPELAGRGFEALGVSLVIHPENPHVPTSHANVRFFSAEKEGEAPVWWFGGGFDLTPYYAVEEDCVHWHQVARKACEPFGADVYPRFKEWCDRYFHLKHRNEPRGIGGLFFDDLNQWDFETCFAFIRAIGDAYIEAYLPIIQRRKLTPYGEREREFQAFRRGRYVEFNLVYDRGTLFGLQSGGRTESILMSLPPQVRWGYDWKPEPGTPEARLTDYFLTDRDWLAGQS
;
A
#
# COMPACT_ATOMS: atom_id res chain seq x y z
N MET A 1 18.63 18.04 -44.19
CA MET A 1 17.99 17.05 -45.08
C MET A 1 16.51 16.99 -44.74
N HIS A 2 15.65 17.36 -45.70
CA HIS A 2 14.19 17.24 -45.59
C HIS A 2 13.73 15.82 -45.91
N ALA A 3 12.73 15.32 -45.19
CA ALA A 3 11.75 14.37 -45.74
C ALA A 3 10.42 14.45 -44.95
N LYS A 4 9.37 14.86 -45.66
CA LYS A 4 7.95 14.75 -45.30
C LYS A 4 7.40 13.42 -45.84
N GLY A 5 6.37 12.89 -45.19
CA GLY A 5 5.41 11.91 -45.73
C GLY A 5 4.55 11.39 -44.57
N GLY A 6 3.23 11.30 -44.60
CA GLY A 6 2.21 11.41 -45.65
C GLY A 6 1.04 10.53 -45.17
N ALA A 7 -0.08 11.14 -44.81
CA ALA A 7 -1.25 10.46 -44.23
C ALA A 7 -2.19 9.90 -45.32
N GLY A 8 -2.68 8.68 -45.13
CA GLY A 8 -3.71 8.03 -45.97
C GLY A 8 -5.08 7.94 -45.26
N PRO A 9 -6.21 7.85 -46.01
CA PRO A 9 -7.57 8.03 -45.48
C PRO A 9 -8.25 6.73 -45.02
N PRO A 10 -9.38 6.80 -44.28
CA PRO A 10 -10.07 5.63 -43.74
C PRO A 10 -11.19 5.10 -44.68
N PRO A 11 -11.59 3.82 -44.59
CA PRO A 11 -12.76 3.32 -45.30
C PRO A 11 -14.05 3.33 -44.44
N LYS A 12 -15.16 3.28 -45.18
CA LYS A 12 -16.55 3.58 -44.82
C LYS A 12 -17.32 2.42 -44.16
N GLY A 13 -18.17 2.79 -43.20
CA GLY A 13 -19.55 2.39 -42.91
C GLY A 13 -20.14 1.03 -43.35
N ILE A 14 -20.84 0.38 -42.42
CA ILE A 14 -21.92 -0.59 -42.69
C ILE A 14 -23.12 -0.34 -41.75
N LYS A 15 -24.32 -0.43 -42.33
CA LYS A 15 -25.65 -0.08 -41.81
C LYS A 15 -26.32 -1.20 -41.00
N HIS A 16 -27.26 -0.76 -40.16
CA HIS A 16 -28.42 -1.39 -39.51
C HIS A 16 -28.89 -2.79 -39.92
N GLY A 17 -29.32 -3.54 -38.89
CA GLY A 17 -30.30 -4.63 -39.01
C GLY A 17 -30.83 -5.08 -37.64
N THR A 18 -32.03 -4.64 -37.26
CA THR A 18 -32.88 -5.25 -36.22
C THR A 18 -33.93 -6.12 -36.91
N PRO A 19 -34.38 -7.25 -36.32
CA PRO A 19 -35.79 -7.26 -35.92
C PRO A 19 -36.16 -8.14 -34.70
N ARG A 20 -37.08 -7.58 -33.90
CA ARG A 20 -38.31 -8.17 -33.31
C ARG A 20 -38.23 -9.53 -32.60
N GLY A 21 -38.25 -9.48 -31.26
CA GLY A 21 -38.79 -10.56 -30.41
C GLY A 21 -40.27 -10.33 -30.12
N LYS A 22 -41.13 -11.32 -30.46
CA LYS A 22 -42.53 -11.40 -30.03
C LYS A 22 -42.60 -12.23 -28.75
N GLY A 23 -43.30 -11.71 -27.74
CA GLY A 23 -43.61 -12.41 -26.51
C GLY A 23 -44.67 -13.49 -26.69
N LEU A 24 -44.75 -14.39 -25.72
CA LEU A 24 -45.95 -15.14 -25.37
C LEU A 24 -45.87 -15.55 -23.90
N SER A 25 -46.83 -15.03 -23.15
CA SER A 25 -47.15 -15.31 -21.76
C SER A 25 -47.84 -16.68 -21.61
N LYS A 26 -47.61 -17.35 -20.48
CA LYS A 26 -48.45 -18.43 -19.96
C LYS A 26 -48.80 -18.13 -18.49
N PRO A 27 -50.06 -18.26 -18.06
CA PRO A 27 -50.42 -18.26 -16.65
C PRO A 27 -50.76 -19.67 -16.13
N GLN A 28 -50.43 -19.91 -14.85
CA GLN A 28 -51.22 -20.53 -13.76
C GLN A 28 -51.89 -21.91 -14.01
N ARG A 29 -52.16 -22.82 -13.04
CA ARG A 29 -52.12 -22.88 -11.58
C ARG A 29 -52.33 -24.36 -11.16
N LEU A 30 -51.88 -24.68 -9.95
CA LEU A 30 -52.47 -25.55 -8.92
C LEU A 30 -53.29 -26.81 -9.32
N THR A 31 -52.92 -27.94 -8.72
CA THR A 31 -53.87 -28.84 -8.04
C THR A 31 -53.23 -29.43 -6.76
N ARG A 32 -53.95 -29.30 -5.65
CA ARG A 32 -53.80 -30.03 -4.38
C ARG A 32 -54.91 -31.09 -4.37
N VAL A 33 -54.65 -32.32 -3.92
CA VAL A 33 -55.64 -33.16 -3.20
C VAL A 33 -54.93 -34.02 -2.16
N ASN A 34 -55.59 -34.15 -1.01
CA ASN A 34 -55.24 -34.83 0.24
C ASN A 34 -55.30 -36.37 0.14
N ASN A 35 -54.71 -37.10 1.10
CA ASN A 35 -55.41 -37.72 2.26
C ASN A 35 -54.62 -38.90 2.88
N GLU A 36 -54.50 -38.87 4.23
CA GLU A 36 -54.76 -39.95 5.23
C GLU A 36 -54.16 -41.37 5.04
N SER A 37 -53.78 -42.21 6.02
CA SER A 37 -53.87 -42.30 7.51
C SER A 37 -52.98 -43.50 7.96
N ALA A 38 -52.30 -43.44 9.12
CA ALA A 38 -52.52 -44.21 10.38
C ALA A 38 -51.76 -45.55 10.60
N GLY A 39 -51.26 -45.74 11.84
CA GLY A 39 -50.77 -47.00 12.46
C GLY A 39 -49.44 -46.83 13.26
N SER A 40 -49.43 -46.55 14.57
CA SER A 40 -49.22 -47.48 15.73
C SER A 40 -48.05 -48.48 15.56
N ASP A 41 -47.10 -48.75 16.46
CA ASP A 41 -47.03 -48.61 17.93
C ASP A 41 -45.56 -48.84 18.43
N ALA A 42 -45.21 -48.18 19.54
CA ALA A 42 -44.30 -48.55 20.64
C ALA A 42 -42.82 -49.07 20.48
N MET A 43 -41.90 -48.35 21.15
CA MET A 43 -40.89 -48.80 22.15
C MET A 43 -39.39 -48.39 21.96
N LEU A 44 -38.92 -47.63 22.97
CA LEU A 44 -37.58 -47.60 23.61
C LEU A 44 -36.42 -46.77 23.00
N ALA A 45 -36.01 -45.75 23.77
CA ALA A 45 -34.88 -44.81 23.63
C ALA A 45 -33.53 -45.43 24.09
N PRO A 46 -32.34 -44.76 23.98
CA PRO A 46 -32.05 -43.38 23.56
C PRO A 46 -31.00 -43.25 22.44
N LEU A 47 -31.21 -42.26 21.56
CA LEU A 47 -30.21 -41.82 20.57
C LEU A 47 -29.29 -40.77 21.20
N PHE A 48 -27.98 -40.99 21.03
CA PHE A 48 -26.90 -40.06 21.29
C PHE A 48 -27.24 -38.63 20.83
N GLY A 49 -27.07 -37.66 21.74
CA GLY A 49 -27.21 -36.24 21.45
C GLY A 49 -26.26 -35.81 20.35
N ARG A 50 -26.82 -35.43 19.19
CA ARG A 50 -26.11 -34.67 18.17
C ARG A 50 -25.86 -33.26 18.71
N GLN A 51 -24.61 -32.84 18.73
CA GLN A 51 -24.23 -31.43 18.85
C GLN A 51 -24.92 -30.63 17.74
N PRO A 52 -25.40 -29.39 18.00
CA PRO A 52 -25.91 -28.56 16.93
C PRO A 52 -24.74 -28.14 16.03
N ALA A 53 -24.85 -28.46 14.75
CA ALA A 53 -24.02 -27.85 13.73
C ALA A 53 -24.24 -26.34 13.81
N TRP A 54 -23.17 -25.60 14.09
CA TRP A 54 -23.15 -24.15 13.94
C TRP A 54 -23.55 -23.85 12.49
N ALA A 55 -24.75 -23.30 12.30
CA ALA A 55 -25.16 -22.85 10.99
C ALA A 55 -24.27 -21.66 10.59
N LEU A 56 -23.69 -21.71 9.39
CA LEU A 56 -23.05 -20.56 8.78
C LEU A 56 -24.05 -19.38 8.80
N PRO A 57 -23.64 -18.17 9.21
CA PRO A 57 -24.55 -17.03 9.28
C PRO A 57 -25.11 -16.71 7.88
N PRO A 58 -26.36 -16.20 7.80
CA PRO A 58 -27.01 -15.90 6.53
C PRO A 58 -26.19 -14.87 5.72
N PRO A 59 -26.30 -14.87 4.37
CA PRO A 59 -25.47 -14.03 3.49
C PRO A 59 -25.50 -12.53 3.84
N CYS A 60 -26.63 -12.02 4.36
CA CYS A 60 -26.76 -10.64 4.84
C CYS A 60 -25.83 -10.29 6.02
N CYS A 61 -25.58 -11.24 6.95
CA CYS A 61 -24.66 -11.01 8.08
C CYS A 61 -23.19 -10.88 7.63
N LYS A 62 -22.79 -11.50 6.52
CA LYS A 62 -21.41 -11.44 6.04
C LYS A 62 -21.07 -10.10 5.38
N VAL A 63 -21.99 -9.54 4.59
CA VAL A 63 -21.84 -8.20 3.99
C VAL A 63 -21.80 -7.12 5.08
N ILE A 64 -22.62 -7.27 6.13
CA ILE A 64 -22.58 -6.37 7.29
C ILE A 64 -21.22 -6.43 8.02
N LEU A 65 -20.63 -7.63 8.15
CA LEU A 65 -19.35 -7.82 8.83
C LEU A 65 -18.19 -7.11 8.09
N VAL A 66 -18.10 -7.25 6.76
CA VAL A 66 -17.03 -6.60 5.97
C VAL A 66 -17.19 -5.07 5.98
N SER A 67 -18.42 -4.56 5.92
CA SER A 67 -18.67 -3.12 6.05
C SER A 67 -18.17 -2.57 7.40
N ILE A 68 -18.39 -3.29 8.51
CA ILE A 68 -17.87 -2.90 9.84
C ILE A 68 -16.35 -2.93 9.87
N GLN A 69 -15.73 -3.95 9.28
CA GLN A 69 -14.28 -4.10 9.18
C GLN A 69 -13.64 -2.96 8.38
N THR A 70 -14.18 -2.63 7.22
CA THR A 70 -13.72 -1.51 6.37
C THR A 70 -13.80 -0.19 7.11
N GLU A 71 -14.90 0.10 7.81
CA GLU A 71 -15.05 1.36 8.56
C GLU A 71 -14.09 1.43 9.77
N ALA A 72 -13.83 0.32 10.46
CA ALA A 72 -12.83 0.27 11.52
C ALA A 72 -11.40 0.55 10.99
N VAL A 73 -11.04 -0.06 9.86
CA VAL A 73 -9.76 0.18 9.19
C VAL A 73 -9.66 1.64 8.74
N LYS A 74 -10.72 2.19 8.13
CA LYS A 74 -10.78 3.58 7.69
C LYS A 74 -10.59 4.57 8.82
N ALA A 75 -11.27 4.36 9.95
CA ALA A 75 -11.14 5.20 11.13
C ALA A 75 -9.69 5.23 11.63
N TYR A 76 -9.05 4.05 11.73
CA TYR A 76 -7.64 3.96 12.10
C TYR A 76 -6.72 4.69 11.10
N LEU A 77 -6.92 4.50 9.79
CA LEU A 77 -6.07 5.11 8.76
C LEU A 77 -6.16 6.64 8.73
N LEU A 78 -7.36 7.20 8.96
CA LEU A 78 -7.54 8.65 9.06
C LEU A 78 -6.83 9.21 10.31
N ASP A 79 -6.99 8.55 11.45
CA ASP A 79 -6.29 8.90 12.69
C ASP A 79 -4.76 8.78 12.54
N LEU A 80 -4.27 7.73 11.88
CA LEU A 80 -2.85 7.55 11.60
C LEU A 80 -2.30 8.70 10.74
N GLN A 81 -3.01 9.09 9.68
CA GLN A 81 -2.63 10.26 8.87
C GLN A 81 -2.55 11.52 9.74
N ASP A 82 -3.54 11.75 10.61
CA ASP A 82 -3.59 12.93 11.49
C ASP A 82 -2.40 12.96 12.46
N ARG A 83 -2.10 11.82 13.12
CA ARG A 83 -0.97 11.72 14.06
C ARG A 83 0.39 11.90 13.40
N ILE A 84 0.60 11.29 12.23
CA ILE A 84 1.87 11.43 11.49
C ILE A 84 2.07 12.87 11.05
N CYS A 85 1.04 13.50 10.46
CA CYS A 85 1.12 14.91 10.07
C CYS A 85 1.45 15.80 11.27
N ALA A 86 0.73 15.65 12.39
CA ALA A 86 0.96 16.45 13.59
C ALA A 86 2.38 16.29 14.14
N ALA A 87 2.91 15.08 14.19
CA ALA A 87 4.29 14.82 14.66
C ALA A 87 5.34 15.47 13.76
N LEU A 88 5.15 15.39 12.44
CA LEU A 88 6.07 15.97 11.46
C LEU A 88 6.00 17.51 11.44
N GLU A 89 4.81 18.11 11.56
CA GLU A 89 4.65 19.57 11.68
C GLU A 89 5.32 20.11 12.95
N ALA A 90 5.17 19.40 14.07
CA ALA A 90 5.81 19.78 15.33
C ALA A 90 7.34 19.75 15.22
N GLU A 91 7.88 18.78 14.47
CA GLU A 91 9.32 18.63 14.27
C GLU A 91 9.91 19.65 13.30
N ASP A 92 9.16 20.00 12.24
CA ASP A 92 9.50 21.06 11.29
C ASP A 92 9.48 22.44 11.96
N GLY A 93 8.44 22.71 12.76
CA GLY A 93 8.30 23.94 13.55
C GLY A 93 7.90 25.18 12.77
N GLY A 94 7.71 25.09 11.44
CA GLY A 94 7.32 26.22 10.59
C GLY A 94 6.25 25.87 9.56
N ALA A 95 6.55 24.94 8.64
CA ALA A 95 5.63 24.55 7.59
C ALA A 95 4.54 23.60 8.10
N ARG A 96 3.41 23.58 7.39
CA ARG A 96 2.25 22.74 7.71
C ARG A 96 1.78 21.98 6.49
N PHE A 97 1.11 20.85 6.73
CA PHE A 97 0.45 20.12 5.67
C PHE A 97 -0.77 20.88 5.17
N SER A 98 -0.80 21.13 3.86
CA SER A 98 -1.98 21.56 3.13
C SER A 98 -2.82 20.34 2.75
N GLU A 99 -4.10 20.36 3.11
CA GLU A 99 -5.04 19.28 2.77
C GLU A 99 -5.78 19.59 1.46
N ASP A 100 -5.80 18.58 0.60
CA ASP A 100 -6.57 18.55 -0.64
C ASP A 100 -7.47 17.30 -0.63
N ALA A 101 -8.73 17.52 -0.27
CA ALA A 101 -9.77 16.49 -0.25
C ALA A 101 -10.40 16.35 -1.64
N TRP A 102 -10.51 15.12 -2.13
CA TRP A 102 -10.97 14.85 -3.49
C TRP A 102 -11.91 13.64 -3.55
N THR A 103 -12.76 13.61 -4.57
CA THR A 103 -13.69 12.51 -4.86
C THR A 103 -13.38 11.86 -6.19
N ARG A 104 -13.64 10.56 -6.30
CA ARG A 104 -13.46 9.80 -7.55
C ARG A 104 -14.82 9.56 -8.21
N PRO A 105 -15.01 9.91 -9.51
CA PRO A 105 -16.29 9.71 -10.20
C PRO A 105 -16.81 8.26 -10.16
N ALA A 106 -15.91 7.29 -10.17
CA ALA A 106 -16.25 5.87 -10.13
C ALA A 106 -16.46 5.29 -8.72
N GLY A 107 -16.37 6.11 -7.67
CA GLY A 107 -16.58 5.71 -6.27
C GLY A 107 -15.38 5.98 -5.37
N GLY A 108 -15.65 6.58 -4.21
CA GLY A 108 -14.68 6.91 -3.17
C GLY A 108 -13.98 8.26 -3.37
N GLY A 109 -12.77 8.37 -2.84
CA GLY A 109 -11.99 9.61 -2.81
C GLY A 109 -10.75 9.51 -1.94
N GLY A 110 -10.26 10.65 -1.44
CA GLY A 110 -9.13 10.67 -0.52
C GLY A 110 -8.86 12.05 0.08
N ARG A 111 -7.89 12.06 1.00
CA ARG A 111 -7.33 13.25 1.65
C ARG A 111 -5.83 13.25 1.36
N THR A 112 -5.41 14.06 0.39
CA THR A 112 -4.00 14.29 0.12
C THR A 112 -3.51 15.36 1.08
N ARG A 113 -2.42 15.11 1.82
CA ARG A 113 -1.78 16.15 2.63
C ARG A 113 -0.36 16.33 2.18
N VAL A 114 0.02 17.55 1.81
CA VAL A 114 1.35 17.89 1.31
C VAL A 114 1.99 19.00 2.12
N ILE A 115 3.28 18.88 2.40
CA ILE A 115 4.12 19.90 3.02
C ILE A 115 5.29 20.18 2.08
N ALA A 116 5.69 21.44 1.97
CA ALA A 116 6.81 21.85 1.12
C ALA A 116 7.49 23.07 1.75
N ASP A 117 8.75 23.27 1.40
CA ASP A 117 9.55 24.44 1.80
C ASP A 117 9.60 24.63 3.33
N GLY A 118 9.60 23.52 4.08
CA GLY A 118 9.73 23.50 5.53
C GLY A 118 11.17 23.67 6.01
N ALA A 119 11.33 23.96 7.29
CA ALA A 119 12.66 24.13 7.90
C ALA A 119 13.43 22.80 8.01
N VAL A 120 12.70 21.68 8.06
CA VAL A 120 13.25 20.33 8.13
C VAL A 120 12.78 19.52 6.92
N ILE A 121 11.51 19.63 6.56
CA ILE A 121 10.88 18.87 5.49
C ILE A 121 10.83 19.73 4.21
N GLU A 122 11.75 19.46 3.28
CA GLU A 122 11.79 20.16 1.99
C GLU A 122 10.57 19.83 1.13
N LYS A 123 10.17 18.55 1.14
CA LYS A 123 8.93 18.08 0.50
C LYS A 123 8.44 16.82 1.20
N GLY A 124 7.15 16.75 1.50
CA GLY A 124 6.54 15.55 2.03
C GLY A 124 5.08 15.43 1.67
N GLY A 125 4.55 14.22 1.73
CA GLY A 125 3.13 14.03 1.72
C GLY A 125 2.70 12.77 2.44
N VAL A 126 1.52 12.83 3.02
CA VAL A 126 0.88 11.74 3.77
C VAL A 126 -0.52 11.64 3.20
N ASN A 127 -0.76 10.65 2.34
CA ASN A 127 -1.96 10.57 1.54
C ASN A 127 -2.85 9.43 2.03
N PHE A 128 -4.08 9.76 2.38
CA PHE A 128 -5.16 8.80 2.59
C PHE A 128 -5.99 8.67 1.32
N SER A 129 -6.35 7.45 0.95
CA SER A 129 -7.41 7.21 -0.04
C SER A 129 -8.32 6.06 0.39
N HIS A 130 -9.58 6.13 -0.03
CA HIS A 130 -10.57 5.05 0.06
C HIS A 130 -11.34 5.07 -1.25
N VAL A 131 -11.03 4.13 -2.14
CA VAL A 131 -11.61 4.01 -3.48
C VAL A 131 -12.37 2.71 -3.59
N PHE A 132 -13.50 2.75 -4.28
CA PHE A 132 -14.34 1.56 -4.49
C PHE A 132 -14.98 1.59 -5.87
N GLY A 133 -15.51 0.45 -6.30
CA GLY A 133 -16.18 0.33 -7.59
C GLY A 133 -16.78 -1.06 -7.83
N ALA A 134 -17.63 -1.17 -8.85
CA ALA A 134 -18.34 -2.40 -9.18
C ALA A 134 -17.46 -3.51 -9.80
N GLY A 135 -16.21 -3.21 -10.13
CA GLY A 135 -15.28 -4.16 -10.75
C GLY A 135 -13.87 -3.60 -10.84
N LEU A 136 -12.87 -4.48 -10.71
CA LEU A 136 -11.48 -4.14 -10.97
C LEU A 136 -11.21 -3.93 -12.46
N PRO A 137 -10.23 -3.08 -12.84
CA PRO A 137 -9.74 -3.02 -14.21
C PRO A 137 -9.27 -4.40 -14.70
N PRO A 138 -9.41 -4.72 -16.00
CA PRO A 138 -8.91 -5.98 -16.55
C PRO A 138 -7.42 -6.25 -16.26
N SER A 139 -6.60 -5.19 -16.19
CA SER A 139 -5.18 -5.29 -15.82
C SER A 139 -4.94 -5.78 -14.39
N ALA A 140 -5.83 -5.47 -13.45
CA ALA A 140 -5.73 -5.91 -12.05
C ALA A 140 -6.29 -7.32 -11.82
N SER A 141 -7.26 -7.76 -12.64
CA SER A 141 -7.88 -9.09 -12.53
C SER A 141 -7.21 -10.17 -13.39
N ALA A 142 -6.39 -9.79 -14.37
CA ALA A 142 -5.69 -10.74 -15.24
C ALA A 142 -4.82 -11.78 -14.48
N HIS A 143 -4.30 -11.40 -13.32
CA HIS A 143 -3.49 -12.26 -12.46
C HIS A 143 -4.24 -12.82 -11.24
N ARG A 144 -5.53 -12.48 -11.07
CA ARG A 144 -6.39 -12.88 -9.93
C ARG A 144 -7.82 -13.19 -10.41
N PRO A 145 -8.04 -14.36 -11.07
CA PRO A 145 -9.34 -14.74 -11.63
C PRO A 145 -10.48 -14.71 -10.61
N GLU A 146 -10.18 -14.98 -9.34
CA GLU A 146 -11.11 -14.93 -8.21
C GLU A 146 -11.71 -13.53 -7.97
N LEU A 147 -11.10 -12.47 -8.50
CA LEU A 147 -11.61 -11.10 -8.39
C LEU A 147 -12.55 -10.70 -9.54
N ALA A 148 -12.72 -11.56 -10.55
CA ALA A 148 -13.54 -11.25 -11.71
C ALA A 148 -15.02 -11.10 -11.33
N GLY A 149 -15.60 -9.96 -11.71
CA GLY A 149 -17.01 -9.65 -11.46
C GLY A 149 -17.35 -9.34 -9.99
N ARG A 150 -16.34 -9.09 -9.15
CA ARG A 150 -16.51 -8.64 -7.76
C ARG A 150 -16.48 -7.11 -7.68
N GLY A 151 -17.34 -6.54 -6.84
CA GLY A 151 -17.15 -5.17 -6.36
C GLY A 151 -15.91 -5.12 -5.47
N PHE A 152 -15.21 -3.99 -5.45
CA PHE A 152 -13.98 -3.85 -4.67
C PHE A 152 -13.96 -2.57 -3.85
N GLU A 153 -13.23 -2.62 -2.76
CA GLU A 153 -12.81 -1.46 -1.97
C GLU A 153 -11.31 -1.56 -1.67
N ALA A 154 -10.62 -0.43 -1.77
CA ALA A 154 -9.22 -0.30 -1.39
C ALA A 154 -9.03 1.00 -0.61
N LEU A 155 -8.43 0.91 0.56
CA LEU A 155 -8.10 2.06 1.38
C LEU A 155 -6.72 1.93 2.00
N GLY A 156 -6.06 3.06 2.19
CA GLY A 156 -4.71 3.06 2.75
C GLY A 156 -4.16 4.45 2.99
N VAL A 157 -3.12 4.50 3.82
CA VAL A 157 -2.22 5.64 3.99
C VAL A 157 -0.91 5.31 3.28
N SER A 158 -0.44 6.23 2.44
CA SER A 158 0.86 6.16 1.79
C SER A 158 1.58 7.49 1.97
N LEU A 159 2.86 7.45 2.32
CA LEU A 159 3.64 8.66 2.60
C LEU A 159 5.07 8.56 2.12
N VAL A 160 5.62 9.71 1.76
CA VAL A 160 7.05 9.90 1.47
C VAL A 160 7.47 11.24 2.05
N ILE A 161 8.58 11.26 2.79
CA ILE A 161 9.15 12.46 3.38
C ILE A 161 10.57 12.65 2.84
N HIS A 162 10.83 13.80 2.24
CA HIS A 162 12.13 14.24 1.76
C HIS A 162 12.62 15.42 2.61
N PRO A 163 13.53 15.18 3.55
CA PRO A 163 14.13 16.25 4.36
C PRO A 163 15.08 17.13 3.55
N GLU A 164 15.21 18.38 3.95
CA GLU A 164 16.21 19.33 3.41
C GLU A 164 17.63 18.88 3.76
N ASN A 165 17.87 18.57 5.03
CA ASN A 165 19.22 18.21 5.50
C ASN A 165 19.65 16.81 4.99
N PRO A 166 20.78 16.66 4.25
CA PRO A 166 21.29 15.38 3.75
C PRO A 166 21.58 14.32 4.83
N HIS A 167 21.74 14.73 6.08
CA HIS A 167 21.93 13.80 7.20
C HIS A 167 20.63 13.20 7.72
N VAL A 168 19.47 13.73 7.32
CA VAL A 168 18.17 13.12 7.60
C VAL A 168 17.76 12.26 6.39
N PRO A 169 17.54 10.95 6.56
CA PRO A 169 17.14 10.08 5.46
C PRO A 169 15.79 10.45 4.87
N THR A 170 15.58 10.20 3.57
CA THR A 170 14.22 10.05 3.05
C THR A 170 13.57 8.83 3.68
N SER A 171 12.27 8.89 3.96
CA SER A 171 11.52 7.72 4.43
C SER A 171 10.22 7.56 3.65
N HIS A 172 9.75 6.31 3.60
CA HIS A 172 8.48 5.94 3.00
C HIS A 172 7.75 4.98 3.95
N ALA A 173 6.42 5.08 3.97
CA ALA A 173 5.57 4.09 4.62
C ALA A 173 4.24 3.93 3.88
N ASN A 174 3.70 2.72 3.96
CA ASN A 174 2.39 2.39 3.43
C ASN A 174 1.70 1.39 4.36
N VAL A 175 0.40 1.59 4.62
CA VAL A 175 -0.48 0.56 5.16
C VAL A 175 -1.81 0.62 4.41
N ARG A 176 -2.29 -0.52 3.92
CA ARG A 176 -3.47 -0.60 3.07
C ARG A 176 -4.28 -1.86 3.34
N PHE A 177 -5.57 -1.77 3.05
CA PHE A 177 -6.53 -2.85 3.08
C PHE A 177 -7.24 -2.92 1.73
N PHE A 178 -7.40 -4.14 1.23
CA PHE A 178 -8.17 -4.44 0.04
C PHE A 178 -9.25 -5.46 0.39
N SER A 179 -10.46 -5.25 -0.14
CA SER A 179 -11.54 -6.23 -0.11
C SER A 179 -12.27 -6.29 -1.45
N ALA A 180 -12.73 -7.48 -1.82
CA ALA A 180 -13.55 -7.72 -2.99
C ALA A 180 -14.69 -8.69 -2.69
N GLU A 181 -15.89 -8.27 -3.03
CA GLU A 181 -17.14 -8.95 -2.67
C GLU A 181 -18.00 -9.27 -3.89
N LYS A 182 -18.73 -10.36 -3.77
CA LYS A 182 -19.78 -10.76 -4.70
C LYS A 182 -20.82 -11.55 -3.96
N GLU A 183 -22.09 -11.25 -4.22
CA GLU A 183 -23.21 -11.92 -3.57
C GLU A 183 -23.12 -13.45 -3.75
N GLY A 184 -23.28 -14.18 -2.65
CA GLY A 184 -23.21 -15.65 -2.64
C GLY A 184 -21.78 -16.22 -2.61
N GLU A 185 -20.73 -15.41 -2.70
CA GLU A 185 -19.34 -15.86 -2.62
C GLU A 185 -18.64 -15.35 -1.36
N ALA A 186 -17.62 -16.07 -0.87
CA ALA A 186 -16.80 -15.58 0.24
C ALA A 186 -16.00 -14.34 -0.18
N PRO A 187 -15.83 -13.31 0.68
CA PRO A 187 -15.05 -12.13 0.35
C PRO A 187 -13.57 -12.49 0.20
N VAL A 188 -12.90 -11.85 -0.76
CA VAL A 188 -11.44 -11.92 -0.90
C VAL A 188 -10.88 -10.65 -0.32
N TRP A 189 -9.93 -10.75 0.61
CA TRP A 189 -9.35 -9.60 1.26
C TRP A 189 -7.89 -9.86 1.60
N TRP A 190 -7.13 -8.79 1.74
CA TRP A 190 -5.78 -8.82 2.28
C TRP A 190 -5.34 -7.43 2.74
N PHE A 191 -4.35 -7.43 3.63
CA PHE A 191 -3.59 -6.24 3.97
C PHE A 191 -2.26 -6.21 3.21
N GLY A 192 -1.70 -5.02 3.09
CA GLY A 192 -0.35 -4.81 2.61
C GLY A 192 0.26 -3.56 3.22
N GLY A 193 1.57 -3.43 3.17
CA GLY A 193 2.23 -2.27 3.74
C GLY A 193 3.69 -2.49 4.05
N GLY A 194 4.21 -1.64 4.93
CA GLY A 194 5.61 -1.60 5.30
C GLY A 194 6.11 -0.17 5.46
N PHE A 195 7.35 -0.05 5.87
CA PHE A 195 8.09 1.21 5.90
C PHE A 195 9.55 0.95 5.60
N ASP A 196 10.22 1.91 4.98
CA ASP A 196 11.63 1.79 4.61
C ASP A 196 12.36 3.13 4.67
N LEU A 197 13.68 3.06 4.86
CA LEU A 197 14.54 4.22 5.07
C LEU A 197 15.60 4.33 3.97
N THR A 198 15.70 5.51 3.36
CA THR A 198 16.62 5.83 2.26
C THR A 198 17.60 6.93 2.69
N PRO A 199 18.73 6.58 3.34
CA PRO A 199 19.72 7.56 3.78
C PRO A 199 20.59 8.08 2.63
N TYR A 200 21.21 9.24 2.87
CA TYR A 200 22.28 9.80 2.04
C TYR A 200 23.61 9.69 2.77
N TYR A 201 23.71 10.32 3.94
CA TYR A 201 24.82 10.15 4.87
C TYR A 201 24.38 9.26 6.03
N ALA A 202 24.39 7.95 5.81
CA ALA A 202 23.88 6.99 6.77
C ALA A 202 24.72 6.92 8.05
N VAL A 203 24.04 6.72 9.19
CA VAL A 203 24.65 6.46 10.49
C VAL A 203 24.17 5.10 10.98
N GLU A 204 25.11 4.24 11.39
CA GLU A 204 24.82 2.86 11.77
C GLU A 204 23.84 2.76 12.95
N GLU A 205 23.96 3.67 13.93
CA GLU A 205 23.02 3.78 15.04
C GLU A 205 21.58 4.06 14.58
N ASP A 206 21.38 4.83 13.50
CA ASP A 206 20.04 5.08 12.96
C ASP A 206 19.50 3.84 12.24
N CYS A 207 20.35 3.11 11.51
CA CYS A 207 19.97 1.87 10.85
C CYS A 207 19.57 0.80 11.89
N VAL A 208 20.35 0.65 12.95
CA VAL A 208 20.05 -0.26 14.06
C VAL A 208 18.74 0.14 14.75
N HIS A 209 18.58 1.42 15.11
CA HIS A 209 17.36 1.91 15.74
C HIS A 209 16.11 1.64 14.89
N TRP A 210 16.17 1.97 13.60
CA TRP A 210 15.08 1.74 12.64
C TRP A 210 14.64 0.27 12.62
N HIS A 211 15.62 -0.63 12.52
CA HIS A 211 15.35 -2.07 12.46
C HIS A 211 14.96 -2.68 13.81
N GLN A 212 15.43 -2.12 14.93
CA GLN A 212 14.99 -2.52 16.27
C GLN A 212 13.51 -2.20 16.50
N VAL A 213 13.07 -0.99 16.11
CA VAL A 213 11.65 -0.59 16.22
C VAL A 213 10.79 -1.48 15.32
N ALA A 214 11.25 -1.75 14.09
CA ALA A 214 10.58 -2.69 13.19
C ALA A 214 10.44 -4.09 13.79
N ARG A 215 11.53 -4.66 14.34
CA ARG A 215 11.51 -5.98 14.98
C ARG A 215 10.52 -6.01 16.14
N LYS A 216 10.58 -5.01 17.03
CA LYS A 216 9.70 -4.89 18.19
C LYS A 216 8.22 -4.84 17.80
N ALA A 217 7.88 -4.13 16.73
CA ALA A 217 6.51 -4.08 16.21
C ALA A 217 6.01 -5.44 15.69
N CYS A 218 6.92 -6.27 15.17
CA CYS A 218 6.61 -7.62 14.68
C CYS A 218 6.56 -8.69 15.79
N GLU A 219 7.28 -8.52 16.90
CA GLU A 219 7.44 -9.53 17.97
C GLU A 219 6.12 -10.19 18.43
N PRO A 220 5.00 -9.46 18.64
CA PRO A 220 3.74 -10.06 19.08
C PRO A 220 3.08 -11.00 18.06
N PHE A 221 3.52 -10.97 16.79
CA PHE A 221 2.89 -11.67 15.67
C PHE A 221 3.66 -12.92 15.22
N GLY A 222 4.82 -13.18 15.82
CA GLY A 222 5.65 -14.34 15.55
C GLY A 222 7.12 -13.99 15.32
N ALA A 223 8.00 -14.90 15.73
CA ALA A 223 9.45 -14.71 15.61
C ALA A 223 9.94 -14.66 14.15
N ASP A 224 9.19 -15.23 13.21
CA ASP A 224 9.50 -15.25 11.77
C ASP A 224 9.03 -13.99 11.03
N VAL A 225 8.19 -13.16 11.65
CA VAL A 225 7.52 -12.03 10.99
C VAL A 225 8.51 -10.95 10.55
N TYR A 226 9.38 -10.50 11.45
CA TYR A 226 10.41 -9.50 11.10
C TYR A 226 11.39 -10.03 10.05
N PRO A 227 12.06 -11.19 10.23
CA PRO A 227 12.99 -11.72 9.23
C PRO A 227 12.36 -11.85 7.84
N ARG A 228 11.13 -12.38 7.75
CA ARG A 228 10.42 -12.56 6.48
C ARG A 228 10.13 -11.24 5.77
N PHE A 229 9.61 -10.25 6.49
CA PHE A 229 9.20 -8.97 5.90
C PHE A 229 10.37 -8.00 5.69
N LYS A 230 11.46 -8.14 6.46
CA LYS A 230 12.73 -7.47 6.19
C LYS A 230 13.35 -7.99 4.90
N GLU A 231 13.48 -9.30 4.76
CA GLU A 231 14.04 -9.90 3.53
C GLU A 231 13.19 -9.57 2.30
N TRP A 232 11.86 -9.50 2.45
CA TRP A 232 10.99 -9.05 1.37
C TRP A 232 11.20 -7.56 1.03
N CYS A 233 11.43 -6.71 2.03
CA CYS A 233 11.77 -5.30 1.82
C CYS A 233 13.03 -5.15 0.96
N ASP A 234 14.10 -5.88 1.30
CA ASP A 234 15.37 -5.86 0.57
C ASP A 234 15.17 -6.26 -0.90
N ARG A 235 14.43 -7.36 -1.15
CA ARG A 235 14.15 -7.81 -2.53
C ARG A 235 13.24 -6.87 -3.32
N TYR A 236 12.26 -6.24 -2.66
CA TYR A 236 11.29 -5.38 -3.33
C TYR A 236 11.91 -4.05 -3.75
N PHE A 237 12.65 -3.40 -2.83
CA PHE A 237 13.23 -2.08 -3.05
C PHE A 237 14.64 -2.15 -3.67
N HIS A 238 14.79 -2.93 -4.74
CA HIS A 238 16.07 -3.12 -5.44
C HIS A 238 16.06 -2.55 -6.86
N LEU A 239 17.01 -1.68 -7.18
CA LEU A 239 17.20 -1.14 -8.52
C LEU A 239 18.00 -2.13 -9.37
N LYS A 240 17.29 -3.03 -10.06
CA LYS A 240 17.93 -4.12 -10.85
C LYS A 240 18.98 -3.62 -11.85
N HIS A 241 18.73 -2.51 -12.53
CA HIS A 241 19.67 -1.96 -13.51
C HIS A 241 20.89 -1.25 -12.89
N ARG A 242 20.87 -0.95 -11.59
CA ARG A 242 22.00 -0.43 -10.82
C ARG A 242 22.69 -1.51 -9.98
N ASN A 243 22.02 -2.65 -9.80
CA ASN A 243 22.34 -3.66 -8.80
C ASN A 243 22.53 -3.06 -7.40
N GLU A 244 21.57 -2.23 -6.98
CA GLU A 244 21.68 -1.42 -5.77
C GLU A 244 20.34 -1.37 -5.03
N PRO A 245 20.31 -1.62 -3.71
CA PRO A 245 19.15 -1.33 -2.88
C PRO A 245 18.79 0.16 -2.91
N ARG A 246 17.50 0.48 -2.85
CA ARG A 246 17.02 1.88 -2.77
C ARG A 246 17.48 2.55 -1.47
N GLY A 247 17.53 1.78 -0.39
CA GLY A 247 17.81 2.24 0.96
C GLY A 247 18.29 1.09 1.86
N ILE A 248 18.27 1.29 3.17
CA ILE A 248 18.70 0.28 4.17
C ILE A 248 17.60 -0.70 4.57
N GLY A 249 16.48 -0.67 3.84
CA GLY A 249 15.32 -1.54 4.04
C GLY A 249 14.43 -1.10 5.21
N GLY A 250 13.78 -2.09 5.81
CA GLY A 250 12.74 -1.92 6.80
C GLY A 250 11.80 -3.13 6.72
N LEU A 251 10.51 -2.89 6.51
CA LEU A 251 9.51 -3.94 6.34
C LEU A 251 8.77 -3.76 5.02
N PHE A 252 8.48 -4.87 4.35
CA PHE A 252 7.54 -4.92 3.23
C PHE A 252 6.70 -6.19 3.30
N PHE A 253 5.39 -6.04 3.12
CA PHE A 253 4.45 -7.14 3.02
C PHE A 253 3.30 -6.80 2.08
N ASP A 254 2.77 -7.84 1.46
CA ASP A 254 1.61 -7.79 0.58
C ASP A 254 0.85 -9.10 0.73
N ASP A 255 -0.40 -9.14 0.27
CA ASP A 255 -1.25 -10.34 0.34
C ASP A 255 -1.35 -10.95 1.75
N LEU A 256 -1.33 -10.11 2.79
CA LEU A 256 -1.44 -10.56 4.18
C LEU A 256 -2.90 -10.86 4.55
N ASN A 257 -3.23 -12.14 4.54
CA ASN A 257 -4.52 -12.68 4.98
C ASN A 257 -4.40 -14.08 5.63
N GLN A 258 -3.19 -14.42 6.10
CA GLN A 258 -2.89 -15.75 6.62
C GLN A 258 -3.32 -15.94 8.09
N TRP A 259 -3.53 -14.84 8.80
CA TRP A 259 -4.17 -14.82 10.12
C TRP A 259 -5.64 -14.41 9.99
N ASP A 260 -6.39 -14.52 11.09
CA ASP A 260 -7.70 -13.91 11.15
C ASP A 260 -7.62 -12.38 10.95
N PHE A 261 -8.73 -11.79 10.52
CA PHE A 261 -8.79 -10.37 10.19
C PHE A 261 -8.31 -9.46 11.34
N GLU A 262 -8.71 -9.75 12.57
CA GLU A 262 -8.39 -8.92 13.73
C GLU A 262 -6.88 -8.96 14.03
N THR A 263 -6.24 -10.12 13.88
CA THR A 263 -4.79 -10.25 14.00
C THR A 263 -4.06 -9.50 12.88
N CYS A 264 -4.51 -9.63 11.62
CA CYS A 264 -3.94 -8.86 10.50
C CYS A 264 -4.13 -7.34 10.69
N PHE A 265 -5.29 -6.92 11.19
CA PHE A 265 -5.57 -5.52 11.47
C PHE A 265 -4.76 -4.99 12.66
N ALA A 266 -4.57 -5.78 13.72
CA ALA A 266 -3.65 -5.44 14.80
C ALA A 266 -2.21 -5.29 14.28
N PHE A 267 -1.78 -6.15 13.36
CA PHE A 267 -0.46 -6.08 12.75
C PHE A 267 -0.25 -4.78 11.96
N ILE A 268 -1.17 -4.43 11.05
CA ILE A 268 -1.00 -3.17 10.29
C ILE A 268 -1.07 -1.93 11.18
N ARG A 269 -1.79 -2.00 12.31
CA ARG A 269 -1.77 -0.93 13.31
C ARG A 269 -0.38 -0.80 13.94
N ALA A 270 0.17 -1.90 14.44
CA ALA A 270 1.52 -1.92 15.00
C ALA A 270 2.57 -1.39 14.00
N ILE A 271 2.50 -1.78 12.72
CA ILE A 271 3.45 -1.29 11.70
C ILE A 271 3.23 0.19 11.38
N GLY A 272 1.99 0.64 11.23
CA GLY A 272 1.69 2.04 10.95
C GLY A 272 2.15 2.97 12.06
N ASP A 273 1.90 2.59 13.32
CA ASP A 273 2.33 3.35 14.50
C ASP A 273 3.86 3.34 14.66
N ALA A 274 4.50 2.20 14.41
CA ALA A 274 5.96 2.05 14.53
C ALA A 274 6.75 2.95 13.56
N TYR A 275 6.17 3.35 12.41
CA TYR A 275 6.85 4.23 11.46
C TYR A 275 7.31 5.54 12.11
N ILE A 276 6.39 6.25 12.78
CA ILE A 276 6.73 7.56 13.36
C ILE A 276 7.60 7.39 14.62
N GLU A 277 7.41 6.32 15.38
CA GLU A 277 8.29 5.94 16.50
C GLU A 277 9.73 5.72 16.04
N ALA A 278 9.93 5.13 14.85
CA ALA A 278 11.25 4.88 14.28
C ALA A 278 11.86 6.11 13.60
N TYR A 279 11.04 6.92 12.91
CA TYR A 279 11.55 8.01 12.06
C TYR A 279 11.83 9.29 12.84
N LEU A 280 10.95 9.65 13.79
CA LEU A 280 11.04 10.93 14.50
C LEU A 280 12.35 11.09 15.29
N PRO A 281 12.85 10.07 16.04
CA PRO A 281 14.14 10.16 16.71
C PRO A 281 15.32 10.37 15.75
N ILE A 282 15.24 9.81 14.53
CA ILE A 282 16.26 10.01 13.50
C ILE A 282 16.26 11.46 13.02
N ILE A 283 15.07 12.03 12.73
CA ILE A 283 14.98 13.45 12.38
C ILE A 283 15.58 14.33 13.48
N GLN A 284 15.17 14.10 14.74
CA GLN A 284 15.62 14.90 15.88
C GLN A 284 17.13 14.87 16.07
N ARG A 285 17.76 13.69 15.92
CA ARG A 285 19.22 13.55 16.02
C ARG A 285 19.97 14.23 14.89
N ARG A 286 19.40 14.30 13.69
CA ARG A 286 20.15 14.66 12.47
C ARG A 286 19.81 16.03 11.88
N LYS A 287 18.63 16.60 12.16
CA LYS A 287 18.15 17.83 11.48
C LYS A 287 19.05 19.06 11.63
N LEU A 288 19.81 19.15 12.73
CA LEU A 288 20.74 20.25 12.99
C LEU A 288 22.19 19.96 12.59
N THR A 289 22.46 18.81 11.95
CA THR A 289 23.82 18.48 11.49
C THR A 289 24.24 19.47 10.42
N PRO A 290 25.38 20.18 10.56
CA PRO A 290 25.86 21.09 9.52
C PRO A 290 26.12 20.34 8.22
N TYR A 291 25.74 20.94 7.09
CA TYR A 291 26.00 20.38 5.76
C TYR A 291 26.41 21.49 4.77
N GLY A 292 27.09 21.11 3.70
CA GLY A 292 27.51 22.00 2.62
C GLY A 292 26.93 21.64 1.25
N GLU A 293 27.34 22.41 0.24
CA GLU A 293 26.89 22.24 -1.16
C GLU A 293 27.23 20.85 -1.71
N ARG A 294 28.43 20.32 -1.41
CA ARG A 294 28.85 18.96 -1.79
C ARG A 294 27.84 17.90 -1.33
N GLU A 295 27.33 18.04 -0.11
CA GLU A 295 26.42 17.07 0.50
C GLU A 295 25.01 17.18 -0.08
N ARG A 296 24.56 18.40 -0.38
CA ARG A 296 23.29 18.65 -1.11
C ARG A 296 23.35 18.16 -2.55
N GLU A 297 24.47 18.34 -3.23
CA GLU A 297 24.68 17.80 -4.58
C GLU A 297 24.61 16.27 -4.57
N PHE A 298 25.31 15.62 -3.65
CA PHE A 298 25.22 14.16 -3.47
C PHE A 298 23.78 13.71 -3.17
N GLN A 299 23.08 14.41 -2.29
CA GLN A 299 21.67 14.14 -1.99
C GLN A 299 20.80 14.21 -3.25
N ALA A 300 20.97 15.21 -4.11
CA ALA A 300 20.24 15.33 -5.37
C ALA A 300 20.53 14.17 -6.35
N PHE A 301 21.78 13.71 -6.43
CA PHE A 301 22.14 12.52 -7.21
C PHE A 301 21.47 11.25 -6.66
N ARG A 302 21.49 11.06 -5.34
CA ARG A 302 20.85 9.93 -4.67
C ARG A 302 19.32 9.98 -4.79
N ARG A 303 18.70 11.16 -4.73
CA ARG A 303 17.28 11.37 -5.05
C ARG A 303 16.96 10.99 -6.50
N GLY A 304 17.90 11.12 -7.42
CA GLY A 304 17.78 10.59 -8.78
C GLY A 304 17.54 9.07 -8.80
N ARG A 305 18.20 8.29 -7.93
CA ARG A 305 17.93 6.84 -7.75
C ARG A 305 16.53 6.58 -7.20
N TYR A 306 16.04 7.43 -6.30
CA TYR A 306 14.68 7.32 -5.78
C TYR A 306 13.64 7.48 -6.90
N VAL A 307 13.83 8.46 -7.80
CA VAL A 307 13.00 8.64 -9.00
C VAL A 307 13.10 7.43 -9.94
N GLU A 308 14.32 6.93 -10.20
CA GLU A 308 14.52 5.73 -11.03
C GLU A 308 13.70 4.55 -10.50
N PHE A 309 13.71 4.31 -9.18
CA PHE A 309 12.91 3.23 -8.60
C PHE A 309 11.41 3.46 -8.78
N ASN A 310 10.89 4.63 -8.39
CA ASN A 310 9.45 4.89 -8.40
C ASN A 310 8.86 4.85 -9.82
N LEU A 311 9.60 5.32 -10.83
CA LEU A 311 9.10 5.38 -12.21
C LEU A 311 9.35 4.10 -13.02
N VAL A 312 10.29 3.23 -12.62
CA VAL A 312 10.66 2.03 -13.39
C VAL A 312 10.19 0.73 -12.73
N TYR A 313 10.18 0.66 -11.40
CA TYR A 313 9.97 -0.60 -10.67
C TYR A 313 8.79 -0.59 -9.70
N ASP A 314 8.44 0.56 -9.13
CA ASP A 314 7.36 0.59 -8.14
C ASP A 314 6.01 0.22 -8.77
N ARG A 315 5.49 -0.95 -8.36
CA ARG A 315 4.23 -1.49 -8.89
C ARG A 315 3.06 -0.56 -8.60
N GLY A 316 3.05 0.08 -7.43
CA GLY A 316 1.98 1.01 -7.04
C GLY A 316 1.92 2.23 -7.94
N THR A 317 3.07 2.88 -8.17
CA THR A 317 3.19 4.03 -9.07
C THR A 317 2.81 3.69 -10.50
N LEU A 318 3.37 2.61 -11.06
CA LEU A 318 3.09 2.17 -12.43
C LEU A 318 1.60 1.86 -12.63
N PHE A 319 1.02 1.08 -11.73
CA PHE A 319 -0.41 0.74 -11.78
C PHE A 319 -1.28 1.99 -11.69
N GLY A 320 -1.01 2.87 -10.71
CA GLY A 320 -1.79 4.08 -10.50
C GLY A 320 -1.80 5.00 -11.72
N LEU A 321 -0.65 5.20 -12.37
CA LEU A 321 -0.56 6.02 -13.58
C LEU A 321 -1.27 5.37 -14.78
N GLN A 322 -1.09 4.07 -14.97
CA GLN A 322 -1.71 3.32 -16.08
C GLN A 322 -3.23 3.16 -15.93
N SER A 323 -3.74 3.14 -14.69
CA SER A 323 -5.17 2.97 -14.40
C SER A 323 -5.94 4.30 -14.32
N GLY A 324 -5.31 5.44 -14.64
CA GLY A 324 -5.93 6.76 -14.53
C GLY A 324 -6.19 7.20 -13.08
N GLY A 325 -5.33 6.78 -12.15
CA GLY A 325 -5.32 7.28 -10.78
C GLY A 325 -4.95 8.76 -10.72
N ARG A 326 -5.08 9.37 -9.54
CA ARG A 326 -4.82 10.81 -9.35
C ARG A 326 -3.31 11.09 -9.43
N THR A 327 -2.85 11.55 -10.59
CA THR A 327 -1.43 11.78 -10.90
C THR A 327 -0.68 12.55 -9.82
N GLU A 328 -1.21 13.71 -9.38
CA GLU A 328 -0.54 14.54 -8.37
C GLU A 328 -0.40 13.85 -7.00
N SER A 329 -1.35 12.99 -6.62
CA SER A 329 -1.23 12.20 -5.38
C SER A 329 -0.23 11.05 -5.51
N ILE A 330 -0.06 10.50 -6.72
CA ILE A 330 0.88 9.40 -6.98
C ILE A 330 2.33 9.94 -7.06
N LEU A 331 2.52 11.02 -7.82
CA LEU A 331 3.83 11.64 -8.05
C LEU A 331 4.28 12.55 -6.91
N MET A 332 3.46 12.72 -5.86
CA MET A 332 3.87 13.33 -4.60
C MET A 332 5.15 12.68 -4.04
N SER A 333 5.30 11.36 -4.26
CA SER A 333 6.47 10.58 -3.88
C SER A 333 7.80 11.03 -4.52
N LEU A 334 7.75 11.86 -5.58
CA LEU A 334 8.97 12.31 -6.24
C LEU A 334 9.62 13.45 -5.45
N PRO A 335 10.95 13.46 -5.28
CA PRO A 335 11.69 14.52 -4.61
C PRO A 335 11.56 15.89 -5.30
N PRO A 336 11.82 16.99 -4.56
CA PRO A 336 11.70 18.35 -5.10
C PRO A 336 12.80 18.69 -6.11
N GLN A 337 14.02 18.17 -5.88
CA GLN A 337 15.18 18.36 -6.74
C GLN A 337 15.97 17.07 -6.89
N VAL A 338 16.47 16.83 -8.10
CA VAL A 338 17.22 15.64 -8.49
C VAL A 338 18.31 16.00 -9.47
N ARG A 339 19.36 15.19 -9.51
CA ARG A 339 20.45 15.31 -10.47
C ARG A 339 20.78 13.98 -11.10
N TRP A 340 21.08 14.01 -12.39
CA TRP A 340 21.72 12.92 -13.12
C TRP A 340 22.98 13.44 -13.80
N GLY A 341 23.99 12.58 -13.85
CA GLY A 341 25.28 12.85 -14.47
C GLY A 341 25.79 11.57 -15.09
N TYR A 342 26.39 11.70 -16.28
CA TYR A 342 26.93 10.55 -17.01
C TYR A 342 28.08 9.92 -16.22
N ASP A 343 28.00 8.60 -16.01
CA ASP A 343 28.93 7.78 -15.23
C ASP A 343 29.34 8.38 -13.87
N TRP A 344 28.45 9.17 -13.25
CA TRP A 344 28.74 9.77 -11.95
C TRP A 344 28.87 8.68 -10.88
N LYS A 345 29.96 8.76 -10.10
CA LYS A 345 30.28 7.90 -8.96
C LYS A 345 30.88 8.77 -7.85
N PRO A 346 30.62 8.47 -6.58
CA PRO A 346 31.31 9.13 -5.49
C PRO A 346 32.79 8.78 -5.49
N GLU A 347 33.64 9.69 -5.00
CA GLU A 347 35.07 9.44 -4.86
C GLU A 347 35.33 8.28 -3.86
N PRO A 348 36.21 7.32 -4.17
CA PRO A 348 36.52 6.22 -3.27
C PRO A 348 36.98 6.68 -1.89
N GLY A 349 36.62 5.94 -0.84
CA GLY A 349 37.02 6.24 0.54
C GLY A 349 36.30 7.43 1.18
N THR A 350 35.32 8.03 0.51
CA THR A 350 34.47 9.10 1.05
C THR A 350 33.24 8.55 1.77
N PRO A 351 32.58 9.36 2.64
CA PRO A 351 31.26 9.02 3.19
C PRO A 351 30.21 8.70 2.11
N GLU A 352 30.29 9.38 0.97
CA GLU A 352 29.42 9.16 -0.19
C GLU A 352 29.60 7.77 -0.82
N ALA A 353 30.85 7.31 -0.98
CA ALA A 353 31.14 5.95 -1.45
C ALA A 353 30.73 4.89 -0.41
N ARG A 354 30.94 5.20 0.88
CA ARG A 354 30.54 4.30 1.97
C ARG A 354 29.04 3.98 1.96
N LEU A 355 28.18 4.89 1.47
CA LEU A 355 26.75 4.61 1.34
C LEU A 355 26.52 3.33 0.51
N THR A 356 27.07 3.24 -0.69
CA THR A 356 26.88 2.09 -1.58
C THR A 356 27.74 0.89 -1.18
N ASP A 357 28.96 1.13 -0.69
CA ASP A 357 29.93 0.06 -0.39
C ASP A 357 29.59 -0.68 0.91
N TYR A 358 28.93 0.00 1.85
CA TYR A 358 28.59 -0.53 3.16
C TYR A 358 27.08 -0.57 3.38
N PHE A 359 26.40 0.57 3.36
CA PHE A 359 25.02 0.64 3.84
C PHE A 359 24.00 -0.01 2.90
N LEU A 360 24.17 0.13 1.59
CA LEU A 360 23.25 -0.41 0.59
C LEU A 360 23.69 -1.81 0.11
N THR A 361 23.83 -2.75 1.05
CA THR A 361 24.29 -4.13 0.79
C THR A 361 23.42 -5.22 1.46
N ASP A 362 22.13 -4.94 1.66
CA ASP A 362 21.14 -5.86 2.27
C ASP A 362 21.56 -6.44 3.65
N ARG A 363 22.31 -5.64 4.41
CA ARG A 363 22.90 -6.06 5.70
C ARG A 363 21.86 -6.50 6.72
N ASP A 364 22.25 -7.43 7.58
CA ASP A 364 21.57 -7.67 8.85
C ASP A 364 22.01 -6.63 9.88
N TRP A 365 21.16 -5.62 10.09
CA TRP A 365 21.41 -4.53 11.03
C TRP A 365 21.31 -4.95 12.49
N LEU A 366 20.74 -6.11 12.79
CA LEU A 366 20.54 -6.62 14.15
C LEU A 366 21.48 -7.79 14.48
N ALA A 367 22.39 -8.14 13.56
CA ALA A 367 23.40 -9.16 13.78
C ALA A 367 24.21 -8.86 15.06
N GLY A 368 24.23 -9.80 15.99
CA GLY A 368 24.97 -9.67 17.26
C GLY A 368 24.20 -8.98 18.41
N GLN A 369 22.94 -8.60 18.20
CA GLN A 369 22.06 -8.15 19.28
C GLN A 369 21.20 -9.31 19.78
N SER A 370 21.75 -10.07 20.73
CA SER A 370 21.08 -11.17 21.45
C SER A 370 20.02 -10.67 22.42
#